data_AF-A0A2D9WM23-F1
#
_entry.id   AF-A0A2D9WM23-F1
#
_cell.length_a   1.000
_cell.length_b   1.000
_cell.length_c   1.000
_cell.angle_alpha   90.00
_cell.angle_beta   90.00
_cell.angle_gamma   90.00
#
_symmetry.space_group_name_H-M   'P 1'
#
loop_
_entity.id
_entity.type
_entity.pdbx_description
1 polymer ?
#
loop_
_entity_poly.entity_id
_entity_poly.type
_entity_poly.pdbx_seq_one_letter_code
_entity_poly.pdbx_strand_id
1 'polypeptide(L)' 'MNQEHNHDEICAEQYLEWKQSHKIVVDMRGTYARQEILAARAARDALEQVMKVRGCSGEAIRKIEKEQEIAKHGYPLL' A
#
# COMPACT_ATOMS: atom_id res chain seq x y z
N MET A 1 21.13 20.14 12.05
CA MET A 1 20.23 19.41 12.96
C MET A 1 19.51 18.38 12.12
N ASN A 2 20.07 17.17 12.00
CA ASN A 2 19.45 16.06 11.28
C ASN A 2 18.40 15.46 12.20
N GLN A 3 17.12 15.79 11.99
CA GLN A 3 16.03 15.01 12.55
C GLN A 3 15.94 13.72 11.74
N GLU A 4 16.74 12.72 12.13
CA GLU A 4 16.58 11.33 11.71
C GLU A 4 15.27 10.79 12.31
N HIS A 5 14.18 11.10 11.61
CA HIS A 5 13.09 10.21 11.28
C HIS A 5 12.58 9.28 12.39
N ASN A 6 11.64 9.80 13.19
CA ASN A 6 10.57 8.99 13.77
C ASN A 6 9.46 8.71 12.72
N HIS A 7 9.87 8.57 11.44
CA HIS A 7 8.98 8.41 10.28
C HIS A 7 8.67 6.93 9.97
N ASP A 8 9.51 6.01 10.43
CA ASP A 8 9.49 4.63 9.96
C ASP A 8 8.28 3.85 10.47
N GLU A 9 7.92 4.01 11.76
CA GLU A 9 6.78 3.30 12.35
C GLU A 9 5.44 3.79 11.80
N ILE A 10 5.25 5.11 11.71
CA ILE A 10 4.01 5.71 11.20
C ILE A 10 3.82 5.40 9.71
N CYS A 11 4.87 5.49 8.89
CA CYS A 11 4.77 5.12 7.47
C CYS A 11 4.55 3.61 7.29
N ALA A 12 5.07 2.76 8.18
CA ALA A 12 4.83 1.31 8.15
C ALA A 12 3.37 0.97 8.48
N GLU A 13 2.79 1.56 9.53
CA GLU A 13 1.38 1.35 9.88
C GLU A 13 0.44 1.82 8.76
N GLN A 14 0.67 3.03 8.24
CA GLN A 14 -0.11 3.56 7.12
C GLN A 14 0.03 2.71 5.86
N TYR A 15 1.23 2.17 5.61
CA TYR A 15 1.44 1.25 4.50
C TYR A 15 0.65 -0.05 4.69
N LEU A 16 0.58 -0.61 5.90
CA LEU A 16 -0.21 -1.82 6.15
C LEU A 16 -1.70 -1.59 5.87
N GLU A 17 -2.26 -0.47 6.32
CA GLU A 17 -3.65 -0.08 6.01
C GLU A 17 -3.87 0.13 4.52
N TRP A 18 -2.93 0.82 3.86
CA TRP A 18 -2.94 1.04 2.42
C TRP A 18 -2.91 -0.29 1.66
N LYS A 19 -2.06 -1.24 2.08
CA LYS A 19 -1.88 -2.56 1.47
C LYS A 19 -3.15 -3.40 1.57
N GLN A 20 -3.88 -3.33 2.68
CA GLN A 20 -5.17 -4.03 2.81
C GLN A 20 -6.20 -3.49 1.83
N SER A 21 -6.32 -2.17 1.70
CA SER A 21 -7.20 -1.57 0.71
C SER A 21 -6.76 -1.94 -0.72
N HIS A 22 -5.45 -1.91 -0.99
CA HIS A 22 -4.91 -2.28 -2.30
C HIS A 22 -5.24 -3.72 -2.70
N LYS A 23 -5.16 -4.70 -1.78
CA LYS A 23 -5.59 -6.09 -2.03
C LYS A 23 -7.00 -6.20 -2.57
N ILE A 24 -7.93 -5.46 -1.97
CA ILE A 24 -9.34 -5.43 -2.40
C ILE A 24 -9.45 -4.82 -3.80
N VAL A 25 -8.70 -3.75 -4.07
CA VAL A 25 -8.72 -3.05 -5.37
C VAL A 25 -8.19 -3.89 -6.51
N VAL A 26 -7.17 -4.71 -6.26
CA VAL A 26 -6.53 -5.57 -7.27
C VAL A 26 -7.08 -6.99 -7.29
N ASP A 27 -8.12 -7.29 -6.50
CA ASP A 27 -8.71 -8.62 -6.49
C ASP A 27 -9.37 -8.94 -7.84
N MET A 28 -8.70 -9.77 -8.63
CA MET A 28 -9.20 -10.24 -9.92
C MET A 28 -10.15 -11.43 -9.79
N ARG A 29 -10.29 -12.03 -8.60
CA ARG A 29 -11.14 -13.20 -8.36
C ARG A 29 -12.63 -12.84 -8.25
N GLY A 30 -12.95 -11.55 -8.13
CA GLY A 30 -14.33 -11.08 -7.98
C GLY A 30 -14.91 -11.38 -6.60
N THR A 31 -14.06 -11.44 -5.57
CA THR A 31 -14.46 -11.72 -4.18
C THR A 31 -15.32 -10.61 -3.59
N TYR A 32 -15.06 -9.37 -4.01
CA TYR A 32 -15.68 -8.16 -3.45
C TYR A 32 -16.72 -7.57 -4.39
N ALA A 33 -17.80 -7.06 -3.80
CA ALA A 33 -18.81 -6.30 -4.51
C ALA A 33 -18.25 -4.96 -5.00
N ARG A 34 -18.87 -4.41 -6.04
CA ARG A 34 -18.46 -3.13 -6.62
C ARG A 34 -18.39 -1.99 -5.59
N GLN A 35 -19.32 -1.94 -4.65
CA GLN A 35 -19.33 -0.91 -3.61
C GLN A 35 -18.11 -1.02 -2.67
N GLU A 36 -17.73 -2.24 -2.30
CA GLU A 36 -16.55 -2.50 -1.47
C GLU A 36 -15.25 -2.11 -2.19
N ILE A 37 -15.14 -2.44 -3.49
CA ILE A 37 -14.00 -2.03 -4.32
C ILE A 37 -13.90 -0.50 -4.39
N LEU A 38 -15.01 0.21 -4.56
CA LEU A 38 -15.00 1.68 -4.57
C LEU A 38 -14.60 2.27 -3.22
N ALA A 39 -15.11 1.72 -2.12
CA ALA A 39 -14.74 2.16 -0.77
C ALA A 39 -13.23 1.92 -0.53
N ALA A 40 -12.70 0.77 -0.92
CA ALA A 40 -11.28 0.45 -0.82
C ALA A 40 -10.41 1.38 -1.68
N ARG A 41 -10.83 1.72 -2.90
CA ARG A 41 -10.13 2.72 -3.74
C ARG A 41 -10.06 4.08 -3.04
N ALA A 42 -11.19 4.56 -2.52
CA ALA A 42 -11.23 5.84 -1.82
C ALA A 42 -10.34 5.84 -0.57
N ALA A 43 -10.38 4.78 0.24
CA ALA A 43 -9.54 4.63 1.42
C ALA A 43 -8.04 4.59 1.07
N ARG A 44 -7.67 3.79 0.05
CA ARG A 44 -6.30 3.70 -0.45
C ARG A 44 -5.79 5.06 -0.93
N ASP A 45 -6.58 5.76 -1.75
CA ASP A 45 -6.17 7.03 -2.33
C ASP A 45 -6.07 8.14 -1.25
N ALA A 46 -6.93 8.12 -0.23
CA ALA A 46 -6.82 9.03 0.92
C ALA A 46 -5.55 8.78 1.74
N LEU A 47 -5.22 7.52 2.02
CA LEU A 47 -3.98 7.15 2.70
C LEU A 47 -2.75 7.54 1.87
N GLU A 48 -2.79 7.36 0.55
CA GLU A 48 -1.71 7.77 -0.35
C GLU A 48 -1.41 9.27 -0.24
N GLN A 49 -2.45 10.12 -0.13
CA GLN A 49 -2.25 11.56 0.09
C GLN A 49 -1.59 11.86 1.44
N VAL A 50 -2.04 11.17 2.49
CA VAL A 50 -1.50 11.32 3.85
C VAL A 50 -0.03 10.88 3.91
N MET A 51 0.33 9.81 3.22
CA MET A 51 1.72 9.33 3.12
C MET A 51 2.60 10.31 2.32
N LYS A 52 2.09 10.85 1.21
CA LYS A 52 2.84 11.79 0.35
C LYS A 52 3.24 13.08 1.07
N VAL A 53 2.39 13.60 1.97
CA VAL A 53 2.73 14.77 2.79
C VAL A 53 3.99 14.53 3.64
N ARG A 54 4.28 13.27 3.97
CA ARG A 54 5.47 12.87 4.74
C ARG A 54 6.62 12.37 3.85
N GLY A 55 6.48 12.43 2.53
CA GLY A 55 7.46 11.88 1.58
C GLY A 55 7.42 10.36 1.41
N CYS A 56 6.37 9.68 1.92
CA CYS A 56 6.14 8.26 1.75
C CYS A 56 5.14 7.99 0.60
N SER A 57 5.12 6.77 0.04
CA SER A 57 4.12 6.35 -0.97
C SER A 57 3.85 4.85 -0.87
N GLY A 58 2.58 4.47 -0.76
CA GLY A 58 2.19 3.06 -0.70
C GLY A 58 2.49 2.33 -2.00
N GLU A 59 2.28 2.98 -3.15
CA GLU A 59 2.64 2.44 -4.46
C GLU A 59 4.15 2.19 -4.59
N ALA A 60 4.99 3.14 -4.13
CA ALA A 60 6.44 2.99 -4.18
C ALA A 60 6.93 1.82 -3.30
N ILE A 61 6.40 1.71 -2.08
CA ILE A 61 6.72 0.60 -1.17
C ILE A 61 6.25 -0.73 -1.76
N ARG A 62 5.01 -0.80 -2.28
CA ARG A 62 4.46 -2.01 -2.90
C ARG A 62 5.28 -2.46 -4.11
N LYS A 63 5.79 -1.53 -4.92
CA LYS A 63 6.67 -1.84 -6.05
C LYS A 63 7.94 -2.56 -5.58
N ILE A 64 8.59 -2.05 -4.55
CA ILE A 64 9.79 -2.66 -3.97
C ILE A 64 9.47 -4.05 -3.41
N GLU A 65 8.38 -4.19 -2.64
CA GLU A 65 7.95 -5.50 -2.14
C GLU A 65 7.66 -6.49 -3.26
N LYS A 66 7.00 -6.02 -4.34
CA LYS A 66 6.67 -6.86 -5.51
C LYS A 66 7.93 -7.40 -6.17
N GLU A 67 8.94 -6.54 -6.35
CA GLU A 67 10.24 -6.93 -6.93
C GLU A 67 10.96 -7.94 -6.03
N GLN A 68 10.93 -7.74 -4.71
CA GLN A 68 11.49 -8.68 -3.73
C GLN A 68 10.77 -10.04 -3.73
N GLU A 69 9.43 -10.03 -3.80
CA GLU A 69 8.60 -11.23 -3.91
C GLU A 69 8.94 -12.02 -5.17
N ILE A 70 9.04 -11.34 -6.32
CA ILE A 70 9.42 -11.96 -7.60
C ILE A 70 10.84 -12.53 -7.53
N ALA A 71 11.79 -11.80 -6.96
CA ALA A 71 13.16 -12.29 -6.81
C ALA A 71 13.26 -13.53 -5.92
N LYS A 72 12.42 -13.62 -4.87
CA LYS A 72 12.43 -14.71 -3.90
C LYS A 72 11.58 -15.92 -4.31
N HIS A 73 10.44 -15.67 -4.95
CA HIS A 73 9.40 -16.68 -5.21
C HIS A 73 9.13 -16.92 -6.71
N GLY A 74 9.60 -16.04 -7.60
CA GLY A 74 9.33 -16.07 -9.03
C GLY A 74 7.97 -15.45 -9.43
N TYR A 75 7.18 -14.97 -8.47
CA TYR A 75 5.87 -14.34 -8.71
C TYR A 75 5.50 -13.38 -7.56
N PRO A 76 4.64 -12.37 -7.80
CA PRO A 76 4.14 -11.49 -6.74
C PRO A 76 3.14 -12.23 -5.83
N LEU A 77 3.16 -11.91 -4.53
CA LEU A 77 2.27 -12.56 -3.54
C LEU A 77 0.92 -11.86 -3.37
N LEU A 78 0.79 -10.70 -4.00
CA LEU A 78 -0.42 -9.87 -4.04
C LEU A 78 -0.86 -9.68 -5.48
#